data_AF-A0A5M3VW70-F1
#
_entry.id   AF-A0A5M3VW70-F1
#
_cell.length_a   1.000
_cell.length_b   1.000
_cell.length_c   1.000
_cell.angle_alpha   90.00
_cell.angle_beta   90.00
_cell.angle_gamma   90.00
#
_symmetry.space_group_name_H-M   'P 1'
#
loop_
_entity.id
_entity.type
_entity.pdbx_description
1 polymer ?
#
loop_
_entity_poly.entity_id
_entity_poly.type
_entity_poly.pdbx_seq_one_letter_code
_entity_poly.pdbx_strand_id
1 'polypeptide(L)' 'MTGDPLDVEDVPFADRLDDFYAPSVSLARLKAHPDVSSPADLLLRALEPPPIKIRHIPLLDLLRPAYRRLASIEKRVQE' A
#
# COMPACT_ATOMS: atom_id res chain seq x y z
N MET A 1 -11.22 -24.39 28.64
CA MET A 1 -10.10 -24.17 27.71
C MET A 1 -10.64 -23.32 26.58
N THR A 2 -10.50 -22.00 26.70
CA THR A 2 -10.93 -21.07 25.66
C THR A 2 -9.78 -21.00 24.66
N GLY A 3 -10.00 -21.43 23.42
CA GLY A 3 -8.98 -21.37 22.36
C GLY A 3 -8.50 -19.94 22.11
N ASP A 4 -7.29 -19.80 21.55
CA ASP A 4 -6.74 -18.51 21.17
C ASP A 4 -7.67 -17.86 20.13
N PRO A 5 -8.25 -16.67 20.39
CA PRO A 5 -9.14 -16.00 19.45
C PRO A 5 -8.46 -15.57 18.15
N LEU A 6 -7.12 -15.64 18.08
CA LEU A 6 -6.33 -15.30 16.90
C LEU A 6 -5.81 -16.54 16.15
N ASP A 7 -6.17 -17.75 16.60
CA ASP A 7 -5.87 -18.99 15.89
C ASP A 7 -6.72 -19.07 14.61
N VAL A 8 -6.08 -18.81 13.47
CA VAL A 8 -6.71 -18.80 12.14
C VAL A 8 -5.94 -19.77 11.26
N GLU A 9 -6.68 -20.65 10.58
CA GLU A 9 -6.10 -21.61 9.64
C GLU A 9 -5.49 -20.89 8.43
N ASP A 10 -4.21 -21.14 8.17
CA ASP A 10 -3.50 -20.56 7.03
C ASP A 10 -3.91 -21.24 5.72
N VAL A 11 -4.03 -20.47 4.64
CA VAL A 11 -4.42 -20.94 3.32
C VAL A 11 -3.28 -20.66 2.34
N PRO A 12 -2.85 -21.63 1.51
CA PRO A 12 -1.78 -21.42 0.56
C PRO A 12 -2.04 -20.21 -0.35
N PHE A 13 -1.02 -19.37 -0.53
CA PHE A 13 -1.15 -18.12 -1.29
C PHE A 13 -1.64 -18.32 -2.73
N ALA A 14 -1.24 -19.42 -3.37
CA ALA A 14 -1.67 -19.76 -4.73
C ALA A 14 -3.20 -19.88 -4.86
N ASP A 15 -3.89 -20.28 -3.79
CA ASP A 15 -5.34 -20.47 -3.75
C ASP A 15 -6.11 -19.15 -3.49
N ARG A 16 -5.38 -18.05 -3.21
CA ARG A 16 -5.94 -16.73 -2.87
C ARG A 16 -5.61 -15.65 -3.89
N LEU A 17 -4.99 -15.99 -5.03
CA LEU A 17 -4.54 -14.97 -5.98
C LEU A 17 -5.65 -14.03 -6.47
N ASP A 18 -6.87 -14.55 -6.62
CA ASP A 18 -8.02 -13.80 -7.14
C ASP A 18 -8.65 -12.86 -6.11
N ASP A 19 -8.53 -13.15 -4.81
CA ASP A 19 -9.17 -12.43 -3.72
C ASP A 19 -8.18 -11.84 -2.70
N PHE A 20 -6.87 -12.01 -2.88
CA PHE A 20 -5.84 -11.57 -1.92
C PHE A 20 -5.91 -10.07 -1.61
N TYR A 21 -6.18 -9.25 -2.63
CA TYR A 21 -6.32 -7.81 -2.48
C TYR A 21 -7.76 -7.37 -2.20
N ALA A 22 -8.70 -8.32 -2.11
CA ALA A 22 -10.08 -8.01 -1.78
C ALA A 22 -10.18 -7.63 -0.29
N PRO A 23 -11.02 -6.64 0.07
CA PRO A 23 -11.27 -6.32 1.46
C PRO A 23 -11.83 -7.53 2.20
N SER A 24 -11.19 -7.94 3.31
CA SER A 24 -11.63 -9.05 4.16
C SER A 24 -12.94 -8.74 4.93
N VAL A 25 -13.35 -7.48 4.94
CA VAL A 25 -14.59 -6.98 5.55
C VAL A 25 -15.28 -6.03 4.59
N SER A 26 -16.62 -6.01 4.61
CA SER A 26 -17.37 -5.03 3.82
C SER A 26 -17.03 -3.61 4.26
N LEU A 27 -16.87 -2.69 3.30
CA LEU A 27 -16.60 -1.28 3.59
C LEU A 27 -17.66 -0.65 4.51
N ALA A 28 -18.90 -1.13 4.42
CA ALA A 28 -20.01 -0.71 5.29
C ALA A 28 -19.86 -1.15 6.76
N ARG A 29 -19.02 -2.16 7.04
CA ARG A 29 -18.74 -2.66 8.39
C ARG A 29 -17.46 -2.08 8.98
N LEU A 30 -16.58 -1.47 8.16
CA LEU A 30 -15.55 -0.60 8.70
C LEU A 30 -16.25 0.52 9.47
N LYS A 31 -15.97 0.62 10.77
CA LYS A 31 -16.34 1.83 11.52
C LYS A 31 -15.73 3.00 10.77
N ALA A 32 -16.51 4.07 10.59
CA ALA A 32 -16.01 5.32 10.04
C ALA A 32 -14.78 5.73 10.86
N HIS A 33 -13.61 5.49 10.29
CA HIS A 33 -12.39 6.01 10.85
C HIS A 33 -12.47 7.52 10.68
N PRO A 34 -12.04 8.34 11.66
CA PRO A 34 -11.84 9.76 11.38
C PRO A 34 -11.03 9.85 10.09
N ASP A 35 -11.35 10.83 9.24
CA ASP A 35 -10.70 11.05 7.95
C ASP A 35 -9.25 11.49 8.22
N VAL A 36 -8.44 10.54 8.68
CA VAL A 36 -7.01 10.71 8.86
C VAL A 36 -6.48 10.48 7.47
N SER A 37 -6.48 11.55 6.68
CA SER A 37 -5.73 11.63 5.45
C SER A 37 -4.29 11.26 5.80
N SER A 38 -3.96 9.99 5.57
CA SER A 38 -2.59 9.53 5.73
C SER A 38 -1.79 10.27 4.67
N PRO A 39 -0.65 10.88 5.03
CA PRO A 39 0.21 11.51 4.03
C PRO A 39 0.41 10.54 2.86
N ALA A 40 0.21 11.00 1.63
CA ALA A 40 0.30 10.16 0.43
C ALA A 40 1.65 9.43 0.30
N ASP A 41 2.68 9.92 0.99
CA ASP A 41 4.02 9.35 1.06
C ASP A 41 4.29 8.48 2.30
N LEU A 42 3.31 8.20 3.16
CA LEU A 42 3.49 7.40 4.40
C LEU A 42 4.10 6.03 4.09
N LEU A 43 3.57 5.30 3.11
CA LEU A 43 4.08 3.98 2.73
C LEU A 43 5.52 4.06 2.18
N LEU A 44 5.86 5.15 1.50
CA LEU A 44 7.21 5.39 0.99
C LEU A 44 8.21 5.73 2.11
N ARG A 45 7.73 6.24 3.25
CA ARG A 45 8.55 6.48 4.45
C ARG A 45 8.66 5.24 5.34
N ALA A 46 7.62 4.41 5.38
CA ALA A 46 7.54 3.25 6.26
C ALA A 46 8.30 2.04 5.72
N LEU A 47 8.45 1.94 4.39
CA LEU A 47 9.07 0.80 3.72
C LEU A 47 10.40 1.21 3.10
N GLU A 48 11.46 0.47 3.43
CA GLU A 48 12.72 0.57 2.70
C GLU A 48 12.48 0.17 1.24
N PRO A 49 12.78 1.03 0.26
CA PRO A 49 12.57 0.71 -1.14
C PRO A 49 13.42 -0.49 -1.52
N PRO A 50 12.86 -1.48 -2.24
CA PRO A 50 13.63 -2.64 -2.67
C PRO A 50 14.80 -2.17 -3.55
N PRO A 51 16.01 -2.73 -3.39
CA PRO A 51 17.21 -2.29 -4.10
C PRO A 51 17.21 -2.77 -5.57
N ILE A 52 16.22 -2.34 -6.34
CA ILE A 52 16.04 -2.70 -7.74
C ILE A 52 16.94 -1.79 -8.60
N LYS A 53 17.77 -2.41 -9.44
CA LYS A 53 18.64 -1.70 -10.39
C LYS A 53 18.25 -2.03 -11.82
N ILE A 54 18.22 -1.02 -12.68
CA ILE A 54 18.05 -1.16 -14.14
C ILE A 54 19.32 -0.64 -14.79
N ARG A 55 20.06 -1.51 -15.51
CA ARG A 55 21.31 -1.13 -16.19
C ARG A 55 22.27 -0.36 -15.27
N HIS A 56 22.44 -0.85 -14.03
CA HIS A 56 23.27 -0.26 -12.97
C HIS A 56 22.74 1.02 -12.31
N ILE A 57 21.58 1.53 -12.73
CA ILE A 57 20.95 2.73 -12.15
C ILE A 57 19.87 2.28 -11.14
N PRO A 58 19.83 2.83 -9.92
CA PRO A 58 18.73 2.59 -9.00
C PRO A 58 17.39 2.98 -9.64
N LEU A 59 16.39 2.08 -9.58
CA LEU A 59 15.06 2.32 -10.14
C LEU A 59 14.46 3.65 -9.65
N LEU A 60 14.65 3.95 -8.37
CA LEU A 60 14.13 5.16 -7.75
C LEU A 60 14.72 6.43 -8.38
N ASP A 61 15.97 6.41 -8.84
CA ASP A 61 16.59 7.54 -9.53
C ASP A 61 16.01 7.74 -10.93
N LEU A 62 15.69 6.65 -11.63
CA LEU A 62 15.00 6.70 -12.91
C LEU A 62 13.57 7.25 -12.79
N LEU A 63 12.85 6.88 -11.73
CA LEU A 63 11.46 7.27 -11.53
C LEU A 63 11.30 8.66 -10.90
N ARG A 64 12.35 9.20 -10.25
CA ARG A 64 12.31 10.48 -9.52
C ARG A 64 11.73 11.65 -10.34
N PRO A 65 12.08 11.84 -11.63
CA PRO A 65 11.49 12.92 -12.44
C PRO A 65 9.99 12.75 -12.67
N ALA A 66 9.53 11.51 -12.90
CA ALA A 66 8.11 11.20 -13.12
C ALA A 66 7.28 11.44 -11.86
N TYR A 67 7.77 11.00 -10.69
CA TYR A 67 7.10 11.24 -9.41
C TYR A 67 7.01 12.73 -9.08
N ARG A 68 8.05 13.52 -9.33
CA ARG A 68 8.00 14.99 -9.15
C ARG A 68 6.94 15.64 -10.03
N ARG A 69 6.80 15.19 -11.28
CA ARG A 69 5.73 15.67 -12.18
C ARG A 69 4.35 15.29 -11.66
N LEU A 70 4.18 14.07 -11.17
CA LEU A 70 2.92 13.61 -10.60
C LEU A 70 2.52 14.42 -9.35
N ALA A 71 3.45 14.66 -8.42
CA ALA A 71 3.22 15.52 -7.27
C ALA A 71 2.87 16.98 -7.65
N SER A 72 3.41 17.48 -8.77
CA SER A 72 3.03 18.81 -9.28
C SER A 72 1.64 18.86 -9.90
N ILE A 73 1.15 17.74 -10.44
CA ILE A 73 -0.21 17.62 -10.97
C ILE A 73 -1.22 17.59 -9.83
N GLU A 74 -0.93 16.86 -8.76
CA GLU A 74 -1.77 16.82 -7.55
C GLU A 74 -1.99 18.21 -6.96
N LYS A 75 -0.93 19.03 -6.86
CA LYS A 75 -1.06 20.43 -6.39
C LYS A 75 -2.01 21.29 -7.22
N ARG A 76 -2.14 21.03 -8.53
CA ARG A 76 -3.04 21.79 -9.42
C ARG A 76 -4.50 21.36 -9.35
N VAL A 77 -4.80 20.21 -8.75
CA VAL A 77 -6.17 19.73 -8.54
C VAL A 77 -6.73 20.27 -7.22
N GLN A 78 -5.86 20.77 -6.33
CA GLN A 78 -6.22 21.35 -5.04
C GLN A 78 -6.31 22.90 -5.05
N GLU A 79 -6.03 23.55 -6.19
CA GLU A 79 -6.28 24.98 -6.45
C GLU A 79 -7.51 25.16 -7.36
#